data_AF-A0A8K0F012-F1
#
_entry.id   AF-A0A8K0F012-F1
#
_cell.length_a   1.000
_cell.length_b   1.000
_cell.length_c   1.000
_cell.angle_alpha   90.00
_cell.angle_beta   90.00
_cell.angle_gamma   90.00
#
_symmetry.space_group_name_H-M   'P 1'
#
loop_
_entity.id
_entity.type
_entity.pdbx_description
1 polymer ?
#
loop_
_entity_poly.entity_id
_entity_poly.type
_entity_poly.pdbx_seq_one_letter_code
_entity_poly.pdbx_strand_id
1 'polypeptide(L)'
;MAGAVCEQENSERYPKEAPTIHVSSSEACNVADADRAVLAAHLEGVAKASVGEAMLHTLITEAKEFAASHVKDISRSPTKTKTSAPDDTKPVCTFFLEGKCRFGDNCFNRHPRTDATSKVARGVSEIKLQDRESPEESRESERKGKKKPPMRTALDVINRIQWDEDLPSKNFVIGYLDRFTGVQERPFDDFTWGDLSDAEIDDLAIPQHRIQYFKYHDEKVWDKNERLDNVFGSTGSDVTIHDVLQRYKKEDESLTVQEKEEGVQAVEEGPQEDEENSSDDDDVVATQTVTTPWKGQRLQKLKDANKNTPRKSKQTSFDRPNFFVAVRITDPDILSVAKEFQTCIFARSPVLDAALAPVEKLHVTLCTLRLGSQTELDAARRVLRDLKRETARLLPPTLVLKFRGVETFNNRVLFAAPEDNPSFRALAARVTSRLRDAGLNMAGSHDDYTPHLTLLNLSRSLCKEMVACGALSAEGVDPALYDRFAAREFGAQAVEELHLCPMGSTRHDGFYQCAASVALFEEN
;
A
#
# COMPACT_ATOMS: atom_id res chain seq x y z
N MET A 1 11.66 -4.68 27.69
CA MET A 1 11.08 -3.93 28.82
C MET A 1 11.26 -4.78 30.07
N ALA A 2 11.84 -4.23 31.13
CA ALA A 2 11.85 -4.88 32.45
C ALA A 2 10.48 -4.69 33.10
N GLY A 3 9.83 -5.78 33.50
CA GLY A 3 8.48 -5.73 34.07
C GLY A 3 8.49 -5.68 35.59
N ALA A 4 8.47 -4.48 36.16
CA ALA A 4 7.91 -4.29 37.49
C ALA A 4 6.38 -4.25 37.36
N VAL A 5 5.68 -5.03 38.17
CA VAL A 5 4.21 -5.07 38.22
C VAL A 5 3.79 -4.35 39.49
N CYS A 6 3.13 -3.21 39.34
CA CYS A 6 2.57 -2.47 40.46
C CYS A 6 1.13 -2.93 40.68
N GLU A 7 0.87 -3.65 41.77
CA GLU A 7 -0.47 -4.05 42.18
C GLU A 7 -0.95 -3.13 43.30
N GLN A 8 -2.23 -2.75 43.25
CA GLN A 8 -2.82 -1.76 44.14
C GLN A 8 -4.18 -2.22 44.62
N GLU A 9 -4.33 -2.43 45.92
CA GLU A 9 -5.64 -2.64 46.55
C GLU A 9 -6.28 -1.29 46.85
N ASN A 10 -7.32 -0.94 46.08
CA ASN A 10 -8.17 0.21 46.41
C ASN A 10 -9.07 -0.14 47.59
N SER A 11 -8.86 0.53 48.74
CA SER A 11 -9.84 0.52 49.81
C SER A 11 -11.13 1.23 49.36
N GLU A 12 -12.26 0.86 49.96
CA GLU A 12 -13.58 1.47 49.68
C GLU A 12 -13.67 2.97 50.02
N ARG A 13 -12.59 3.57 50.53
CA ARG A 13 -12.50 4.96 50.98
C ARG A 13 -11.66 5.86 50.05
N TYR A 14 -11.04 5.31 49.01
CA TYR A 14 -10.35 6.09 47.98
C TYR A 14 -11.30 7.18 47.41
N PRO A 15 -10.86 8.45 47.23
CA PRO A 15 -9.50 8.98 47.38
C PRO A 15 -9.17 9.56 48.78
N LYS A 16 -10.04 9.37 49.79
CA LYS A 16 -9.88 9.98 51.13
C LYS A 16 -8.83 9.34 52.02
N GLU A 17 -8.38 8.14 51.65
CA GLU A 17 -7.25 7.43 52.26
C GLU A 17 -6.31 6.99 51.14
N ALA A 18 -5.01 7.01 51.39
CA ALA A 18 -4.00 6.60 50.41
C ALA A 18 -4.06 5.07 50.18
N PRO A 19 -3.98 4.58 48.93
CA PRO A 19 -4.03 3.15 48.61
C PRO A 19 -2.73 2.43 49.00
N THR A 20 -2.81 1.12 49.25
CA THR A 20 -1.64 0.26 49.45
C THR A 20 -0.98 -0.06 48.12
N ILE A 21 0.34 0.09 48.01
CA ILE A 21 1.11 -0.06 46.77
C ILE A 21 2.10 -1.22 46.90
N HIS A 22 1.96 -2.25 46.06
CA HIS A 22 2.85 -3.41 46.02
C HIS A 22 3.66 -3.44 44.72
N VAL A 23 4.99 -3.42 44.83
CA VAL A 23 5.91 -3.43 43.68
C VAL A 23 6.54 -4.82 43.50
N SER A 24 5.94 -5.61 42.61
CA SER A 24 6.35 -6.98 42.27
C SER A 24 7.27 -7.00 41.05
N SER A 25 8.03 -8.09 40.87
CA SER A 25 8.95 -8.27 39.73
C SER A 25 8.57 -9.47 38.88
N SER A 26 8.49 -9.30 37.57
CA SER A 26 8.43 -10.43 36.64
C SER A 26 9.77 -11.18 36.59
N GLU A 27 9.73 -12.49 36.37
CA GLU A 27 10.88 -13.41 36.34
C GLU A 27 11.96 -13.04 35.30
N ALA A 28 11.64 -12.15 34.36
CA ALA A 28 12.55 -11.67 33.32
C ALA A 28 13.48 -10.51 33.75
N CYS A 29 13.54 -10.11 35.03
CA CYS A 29 14.44 -9.04 35.47
C CYS A 29 14.98 -9.16 36.91
N ASN A 30 16.31 -9.16 37.03
CA ASN A 30 17.03 -8.93 38.28
C ASN A 30 17.13 -7.42 38.59
N VAL A 31 16.02 -6.81 39.02
CA VAL A 31 16.05 -5.54 39.76
C VAL A 31 16.54 -5.84 41.18
N ALA A 32 17.42 -5.02 41.75
CA ALA A 32 17.87 -5.24 43.13
C ALA A 32 16.75 -4.88 44.12
N ASP A 33 16.64 -5.61 45.24
CA ASP A 33 15.60 -5.38 46.23
C ASP A 33 15.68 -3.98 46.89
N ALA A 34 16.86 -3.36 46.88
CA ALA A 34 17.04 -1.97 47.28
C ALA A 34 16.23 -1.00 46.40
N ASP A 35 16.29 -1.15 45.08
CA ASP A 35 15.62 -0.24 44.12
C ASP A 35 14.08 -0.38 44.22
N ARG A 36 13.60 -1.60 44.49
CA ARG A 36 12.18 -1.90 44.75
C ARG A 36 11.68 -1.16 45.99
N ALA A 37 12.46 -1.18 47.07
CA ALA A 37 12.12 -0.48 48.32
C ALA A 37 12.13 1.05 48.15
N VAL A 38 13.07 1.61 47.38
CA VAL A 38 13.11 3.05 47.08
C VAL A 38 11.90 3.48 46.25
N LEU A 39 11.55 2.73 45.20
CA LEU A 39 10.37 3.02 44.36
C LEU A 39 9.07 2.94 45.17
N ALA A 40 8.89 1.92 46.01
CA ALA A 40 7.72 1.78 46.87
C ALA A 40 7.58 2.95 47.86
N ALA A 41 8.66 3.31 48.56
CA ALA A 41 8.67 4.43 49.51
C ALA A 41 8.40 5.79 48.83
N HIS A 42 8.88 5.99 47.61
CA HIS A 42 8.62 7.18 46.81
C HIS A 42 7.14 7.29 46.41
N LEU A 43 6.55 6.22 45.85
CA LEU A 43 5.15 6.19 45.46
C LEU A 43 4.19 6.31 46.65
N GLU A 44 4.52 5.69 47.80
CA GLU A 44 3.78 5.91 49.05
C GLU A 44 3.81 7.39 49.48
N GLY A 45 4.93 8.09 49.28
CA GLY A 45 5.06 9.52 49.55
C GLY A 45 4.14 10.36 48.68
N VAL A 46 4.13 10.11 47.36
CA VAL A 46 3.24 10.78 46.40
C VAL A 46 1.76 10.50 46.71
N ALA A 47 1.42 9.25 47.06
CA ALA A 47 0.06 8.86 47.44
C ALA A 47 -0.42 9.58 48.71
N LYS A 48 0.43 9.68 49.74
CA LYS A 48 0.14 10.39 50.99
C LYS A 48 0.05 11.92 50.80
N ALA A 49 0.80 12.49 49.86
CA ALA A 49 0.71 13.90 49.50
C ALA A 49 -0.57 14.26 48.70
N SER A 50 -1.15 13.29 47.98
CA SER A 50 -2.26 13.50 47.04
C SER A 50 -3.64 13.13 47.61
N VAL A 51 -3.75 12.90 48.92
CA VAL A 51 -4.99 12.43 49.57
C VAL A 51 -6.13 13.44 49.42
N GLY A 52 -7.27 12.97 48.92
CA GLY A 52 -8.44 13.77 48.56
C GLY A 52 -8.66 13.89 47.05
N GLU A 53 -7.62 13.71 46.22
CA GLU A 53 -7.69 13.84 44.76
C GLU A 53 -7.43 12.52 44.01
N ALA A 54 -7.66 12.51 42.69
CA ALA A 54 -7.61 11.32 41.84
C ALA A 54 -6.17 10.90 41.45
N MET A 55 -5.35 10.59 42.46
CA MET A 55 -3.90 10.32 42.37
C MET A 55 -3.44 9.17 41.45
N LEU A 56 -4.34 8.29 40.98
CA LEU A 56 -4.02 7.13 40.15
C LEU A 56 -3.17 7.45 38.91
N HIS A 57 -3.48 8.54 38.19
CA HIS A 57 -2.71 8.93 37.00
C HIS A 57 -1.30 9.43 37.36
N THR A 58 -1.19 10.20 38.45
CA THR A 58 0.07 10.72 38.98
C THR A 58 1.00 9.59 39.37
N LEU A 59 0.53 8.62 40.17
CA LEU A 59 1.32 7.46 40.60
C LEU A 59 1.85 6.62 39.43
N ILE A 60 1.03 6.44 38.38
CA ILE A 60 1.44 5.72 37.17
C ILE A 60 2.49 6.50 36.35
N THR A 61 2.49 7.84 36.44
CA THR A 61 3.47 8.70 35.75
C THR A 61 4.80 8.70 36.49
N GLU A 62 4.79 8.99 37.79
CA GLU A 62 5.97 8.96 38.67
C GLU A 62 6.69 7.59 38.63
N ALA A 63 5.94 6.49 38.63
CA ALA A 63 6.52 5.15 38.52
C ALA A 63 7.27 4.92 37.18
N LYS A 64 6.79 5.52 36.08
CA LYS A 64 7.46 5.44 34.77
C LYS A 64 8.68 6.35 34.71
N GLU A 65 8.60 7.55 35.26
CA GLU A 65 9.73 8.49 35.29
C GLU A 65 10.87 8.00 36.19
N PHE A 66 10.53 7.43 37.36
CA PHE A 66 11.51 6.75 38.21
C PHE A 66 12.21 5.61 37.44
N ALA A 67 11.46 4.73 36.77
CA ALA A 67 12.04 3.66 35.96
C ALA A 67 12.90 4.19 34.79
N ALA A 68 12.49 5.28 34.14
CA ALA A 68 13.24 5.92 33.06
C ALA A 68 14.52 6.65 33.54
N SER A 69 14.60 7.02 34.81
CA SER A 69 15.80 7.58 35.44
C SER A 69 16.83 6.48 35.73
N HIS A 70 16.47 5.48 36.54
CA HIS A 70 17.41 4.48 37.06
C HIS A 70 17.97 3.55 35.97
N VAL A 71 17.27 3.35 34.85
CA VAL A 71 17.79 2.61 33.69
C VAL A 71 18.99 3.30 33.02
N LYS A 72 19.17 4.62 33.19
CA LYS A 72 20.29 5.35 32.57
C LYS A 72 21.62 5.17 33.31
N ASP A 73 21.61 5.08 34.64
CA ASP A 73 22.85 5.09 35.43
C ASP A 73 23.64 3.76 35.40
N ILE A 74 23.02 2.68 34.92
CA ILE A 74 23.72 1.41 34.58
C ILE A 74 24.72 1.61 33.40
N SER A 75 24.62 2.71 32.65
CA SER A 75 25.26 2.87 31.33
C SER A 75 26.49 3.80 31.24
N ARG A 76 27.19 4.13 32.34
CA ARG A 76 28.38 5.01 32.29
C ARG A 76 29.62 4.57 33.11
N SER A 77 30.79 4.78 32.49
CA SER A 77 32.18 4.64 32.99
C SER A 77 32.85 3.24 32.77
N PRO A 78 34.20 3.12 32.75
CA PRO A 78 34.86 3.15 31.43
C PRO A 78 36.01 2.15 31.17
N THR A 79 36.30 1.94 29.88
CA THR A 79 37.58 1.48 29.28
C THR A 79 38.19 0.13 29.69
N LYS A 80 38.42 -0.76 28.70
CA LYS A 80 39.72 -1.45 28.53
C LYS A 80 39.97 -2.07 27.14
N THR A 81 41.25 -2.32 26.90
CA THR A 81 41.97 -2.73 25.67
C THR A 81 41.56 -4.05 25.01
N LYS A 82 41.93 -4.18 23.72
CA LYS A 82 41.94 -5.44 22.95
C LYS A 82 42.84 -6.51 23.59
N THR A 83 42.35 -7.74 23.68
CA THR A 83 43.13 -9.00 23.57
C THR A 83 42.21 -10.09 23.00
N SER A 84 42.75 -11.02 22.20
CA SER A 84 42.03 -12.16 21.63
C SER A 84 42.19 -13.45 22.45
N ALA A 85 41.09 -14.14 22.74
CA ALA A 85 41.06 -15.53 23.21
C ALA A 85 39.82 -16.24 22.62
N PRO A 86 39.86 -17.56 22.36
CA PRO A 86 38.71 -18.28 21.80
C PRO A 86 37.66 -18.60 22.87
N ASP A 87 36.39 -18.31 22.57
CA ASP A 87 35.23 -18.68 23.37
C ASP A 87 34.77 -20.10 22.96
N ASP A 88 35.01 -21.07 23.84
CA ASP A 88 34.81 -22.50 23.57
C ASP A 88 33.35 -22.98 23.79
N THR A 89 32.41 -22.05 23.96
CA THR A 89 30.99 -22.35 24.26
C THR A 89 30.11 -22.62 23.03
N LYS A 90 30.65 -22.54 21.81
CA LYS A 90 29.87 -22.65 20.56
C LYS A 90 29.87 -24.06 19.95
N PRO A 91 28.70 -24.58 19.51
CA PRO A 91 28.60 -25.90 18.89
C PRO A 91 29.33 -25.98 17.54
N VAL A 92 29.76 -27.18 17.18
CA VAL A 92 30.43 -27.48 15.90
C VAL A 92 29.42 -27.46 14.74
N CYS A 93 29.82 -26.92 13.60
CA CYS A 93 28.98 -26.82 12.42
C CYS A 93 28.83 -28.18 11.70
N THR A 94 27.66 -28.82 11.79
CA THR A 94 27.34 -30.05 11.07
C THR A 94 27.50 -29.90 9.55
N PHE A 95 27.03 -28.80 8.97
CA PHE A 95 27.17 -28.52 7.54
C PHE A 95 28.63 -28.36 7.07
N PHE A 96 29.58 -28.08 7.97
CA PHE A 96 31.01 -28.07 7.66
C PHE A 96 31.58 -29.49 7.60
N LEU A 97 31.20 -30.35 8.55
CA LEU A 97 31.54 -31.78 8.54
C LEU A 97 30.97 -32.49 7.29
N GLU A 98 29.82 -32.04 6.79
CA GLU A 98 29.22 -32.51 5.53
C GLU A 98 29.81 -31.86 4.25
N GLY A 99 30.75 -30.92 4.35
CA GLY A 99 31.34 -30.21 3.21
C GLY A 99 30.40 -29.23 2.47
N LYS A 100 29.26 -28.86 3.08
CA LYS A 100 28.18 -28.05 2.46
C LYS A 100 28.08 -26.62 3.01
N CYS A 101 28.91 -26.24 3.99
CA CYS A 101 28.84 -24.94 4.64
C CYS A 101 29.24 -23.79 3.69
N ARG A 102 28.25 -22.96 3.30
CA ARG A 102 28.45 -21.82 2.38
C ARG A 102 29.11 -20.59 3.01
N PHE A 103 29.40 -20.61 4.31
CA PHE A 103 29.82 -19.44 5.09
C PHE A 103 31.33 -19.39 5.41
N GLY A 104 32.08 -20.46 5.13
CA GLY A 104 33.53 -20.51 5.36
C GLY A 104 33.94 -20.18 6.80
N ASP A 105 35.09 -19.51 6.98
CA ASP A 105 35.57 -19.07 8.30
C ASP A 105 34.65 -18.05 9.00
N ASN A 106 33.64 -17.49 8.31
CA ASN A 106 32.64 -16.57 8.87
C ASN A 106 31.36 -17.31 9.36
N CYS A 107 31.39 -18.63 9.53
CA CYS A 107 30.24 -19.37 10.07
C CYS A 107 29.99 -19.03 11.55
N PHE A 108 28.71 -18.96 11.94
CA PHE A 108 28.31 -18.72 13.33
C PHE A 108 28.67 -19.90 14.28
N ASN A 109 28.70 -21.12 13.74
CA ASN A 109 29.06 -22.35 14.44
C ASN A 109 30.52 -22.73 14.17
N ARG A 110 31.19 -23.36 15.14
CA ARG A 110 32.62 -23.63 15.10
C ARG A 110 33.00 -24.58 13.96
N HIS A 111 34.01 -24.20 13.18
CA HIS A 111 34.70 -25.08 12.24
C HIS A 111 36.00 -25.60 12.91
N PRO A 112 36.16 -26.91 13.14
CA PRO A 112 37.40 -27.47 13.65
C PRO A 112 38.47 -27.43 12.55
N ARG A 113 39.47 -26.56 12.69
CA ARG A 113 40.63 -26.52 11.78
C ARG A 113 41.59 -27.67 12.11
N THR A 114 41.89 -28.48 11.11
CA THR A 114 42.99 -29.46 11.13
C THR A 114 44.24 -28.80 10.55
N ASP A 115 44.99 -28.07 11.37
CA ASP A 115 46.15 -27.29 10.90
C ASP A 115 47.36 -28.20 10.58
N ALA A 116 47.63 -28.42 9.30
CA ALA A 116 48.84 -29.07 8.80
C ALA A 116 49.38 -28.41 7.50
N THR A 117 50.49 -27.67 7.65
CA THR A 117 51.51 -27.33 6.63
C THR A 117 51.11 -26.58 5.33
N SER A 118 51.15 -25.24 5.42
CA SER A 118 51.86 -24.27 4.56
C SER A 118 52.32 -24.58 3.10
N LYS A 119 51.86 -23.72 2.18
CA LYS A 119 52.60 -23.02 1.08
C LYS A 119 53.80 -23.69 0.35
N VAL A 120 53.68 -23.93 -0.97
CA VAL A 120 54.69 -23.68 -2.05
C VAL A 120 53.94 -23.25 -3.35
N ALA A 121 54.63 -22.75 -4.39
CA ALA A 121 54.06 -22.13 -5.60
C ALA A 121 54.52 -22.75 -6.95
N ARG A 122 53.99 -22.23 -8.08
CA ARG A 122 54.28 -22.56 -9.53
C ARG A 122 53.70 -23.92 -9.96
N GLY A 123 52.80 -24.10 -10.93
CA GLY A 123 52.63 -23.46 -12.24
C GLY A 123 53.04 -24.43 -13.37
N VAL A 124 52.27 -24.48 -14.48
CA VAL A 124 52.56 -25.12 -15.81
C VAL A 124 52.02 -26.55 -16.08
N SER A 125 51.71 -26.76 -17.37
CA SER A 125 51.44 -28.00 -18.16
C SER A 125 50.08 -28.70 -18.09
N GLU A 126 49.50 -28.88 -19.29
CA GLU A 126 48.42 -29.82 -19.61
C GLU A 126 48.95 -31.26 -19.60
N ILE A 127 48.13 -32.23 -19.16
CA ILE A 127 48.11 -33.58 -19.75
C ILE A 127 46.65 -34.00 -19.92
N LYS A 128 46.34 -34.60 -21.07
CA LYS A 128 45.01 -35.03 -21.54
C LYS A 128 45.04 -36.55 -21.78
N LEU A 129 44.15 -37.32 -21.13
CA LEU A 129 43.77 -38.73 -21.40
C LEU A 129 42.53 -39.01 -20.51
N GLN A 130 41.32 -39.11 -21.05
CA GLN A 130 40.66 -40.28 -21.69
C GLN A 130 39.93 -41.22 -20.72
N ASP A 131 38.60 -41.12 -20.80
CA ASP A 131 37.52 -42.10 -20.65
C ASP A 131 37.74 -43.42 -19.88
N ARG A 132 36.86 -43.65 -18.89
CA ARG A 132 36.39 -44.98 -18.51
C ARG A 132 34.96 -44.92 -17.97
N GLU A 133 33.99 -45.21 -18.83
CA GLU A 133 32.58 -45.36 -18.44
C GLU A 133 32.38 -46.62 -17.56
N SER A 134 31.34 -46.60 -16.73
CA SER A 134 30.83 -47.80 -16.04
C SER A 134 29.29 -47.78 -16.07
N PRO A 135 28.60 -48.89 -16.41
CA PRO A 135 27.28 -48.77 -17.05
C PRO A 135 26.08 -49.11 -16.15
N GLU A 136 25.62 -48.17 -15.30
CA GLU A 136 24.39 -48.36 -14.51
C GLU A 136 23.26 -47.31 -14.73
N GLU A 137 23.45 -46.28 -15.58
CA GLU A 137 22.38 -45.32 -15.96
C GLU A 137 21.51 -45.75 -17.17
N SER A 138 21.24 -47.05 -17.32
CA SER A 138 20.52 -47.62 -18.50
C SER A 138 19.09 -48.09 -18.23
N ARG A 139 18.51 -47.82 -17.05
CA ARG A 139 17.12 -48.22 -16.71
C ARG A 139 16.21 -47.15 -16.09
N GLU A 140 16.69 -45.92 -15.89
CA GLU A 140 15.85 -44.76 -15.50
C GLU A 140 15.80 -43.65 -16.58
N SER A 141 16.55 -43.82 -17.67
CA SER A 141 16.68 -42.86 -18.77
C SER A 141 15.45 -42.82 -19.69
N GLU A 142 14.75 -43.96 -19.90
CA GLU A 142 13.61 -44.05 -20.83
C GLU A 142 12.30 -43.38 -20.36
N ARG A 143 12.25 -42.83 -19.14
CA ARG A 143 11.09 -42.02 -18.67
C ARG A 143 11.33 -40.52 -18.65
N LYS A 144 12.54 -40.05 -18.97
CA LYS A 144 12.85 -38.62 -19.15
C LYS A 144 12.56 -38.19 -20.59
N GLY A 145 11.27 -38.21 -20.96
CA GLY A 145 10.80 -37.69 -22.25
C GLY A 145 11.29 -36.26 -22.49
N LYS A 146 11.62 -35.93 -23.75
CA LYS A 146 12.21 -34.64 -24.16
C LYS A 146 11.48 -33.48 -23.47
N LYS A 147 12.22 -32.69 -22.67
CA LYS A 147 11.65 -31.54 -21.94
C LYS A 147 11.05 -30.57 -22.97
N LYS A 148 9.72 -30.54 -23.06
CA LYS A 148 8.98 -29.61 -23.94
C LYS A 148 9.35 -28.15 -23.56
N PRO A 149 9.33 -27.20 -24.51
CA PRO A 149 9.62 -25.79 -24.24
C PRO A 149 8.80 -25.23 -23.05
N PRO A 150 9.38 -24.32 -22.24
CA PRO A 150 8.62 -23.62 -21.21
C PRO A 150 7.59 -22.71 -21.89
N MET A 151 6.31 -22.91 -21.57
CA MET A 151 5.23 -22.04 -22.04
C MET A 151 5.17 -20.77 -21.21
N ARG A 152 4.63 -19.70 -21.80
CA ARG A 152 4.18 -18.53 -21.05
C ARG A 152 3.01 -18.89 -20.13
N THR A 153 2.91 -18.18 -19.03
CA THR A 153 1.85 -18.37 -18.02
C THR A 153 0.58 -17.62 -18.42
N ALA A 154 -0.55 -17.98 -17.81
CA ALA A 154 -1.80 -17.24 -18.03
C ALA A 154 -1.67 -15.74 -17.66
N LEU A 155 -0.79 -15.39 -16.71
CA LEU A 155 -0.53 -13.99 -16.34
C LEU A 155 0.27 -13.24 -17.41
N ASP A 156 1.21 -13.90 -18.10
CA ASP A 156 1.90 -13.29 -19.25
C ASP A 156 0.89 -12.97 -20.38
N VAL A 157 -0.12 -13.83 -20.58
CA VAL A 157 -1.19 -13.63 -21.58
C VAL A 157 -2.15 -12.52 -21.17
N ILE A 158 -2.59 -12.49 -19.91
CA ILE A 158 -3.42 -11.38 -19.35
C ILE A 158 -2.71 -10.05 -19.55
N ASN A 159 -1.42 -9.98 -19.20
CA ASN A 159 -0.64 -8.75 -19.38
C ASN A 159 -0.51 -8.37 -20.87
N ARG A 160 -0.37 -9.33 -21.80
CA ARG A 160 -0.34 -9.02 -23.24
C ARG A 160 -1.66 -8.38 -23.69
N ILE A 161 -2.80 -8.95 -23.31
CA ILE A 161 -4.15 -8.46 -23.68
C ILE A 161 -4.53 -7.15 -22.95
N GLN A 162 -3.92 -6.85 -21.80
CA GLN A 162 -4.16 -5.62 -21.03
C GLN A 162 -3.30 -4.43 -21.51
N TRP A 163 -2.14 -4.68 -22.11
CA TRP A 163 -1.14 -3.65 -22.41
C TRP A 163 -0.73 -3.55 -23.90
N ASP A 164 -1.38 -4.30 -24.80
CA ASP A 164 -1.32 -4.07 -26.26
C ASP A 164 -2.50 -3.22 -26.74
N GLU A 165 -2.21 -2.17 -27.51
CA GLU A 165 -3.23 -1.39 -28.21
C GLU A 165 -3.78 -2.14 -29.45
N ASP A 166 -3.01 -3.08 -30.01
CA ASP A 166 -3.39 -3.98 -31.11
C ASP A 166 -4.42 -5.06 -30.72
N LEU A 167 -4.66 -5.31 -29.42
CA LEU A 167 -5.45 -6.43 -28.91
C LEU A 167 -6.70 -5.95 -28.15
N PRO A 168 -7.83 -5.67 -28.85
CA PRO A 168 -9.05 -5.23 -28.18
C PRO A 168 -9.59 -6.32 -27.24
N SER A 169 -9.49 -6.06 -25.93
CA SER A 169 -9.80 -7.01 -24.85
C SER A 169 -11.20 -7.63 -24.95
N LYS A 170 -12.17 -6.85 -25.44
CA LYS A 170 -13.56 -7.23 -25.77
C LYS A 170 -13.70 -8.49 -26.62
N ASN A 171 -12.73 -8.80 -27.48
CA ASN A 171 -12.78 -9.95 -28.40
C ASN A 171 -12.26 -11.24 -27.77
N PHE A 172 -11.78 -11.20 -26.51
CA PHE A 172 -11.23 -12.36 -25.81
C PHE A 172 -12.24 -12.99 -24.84
N VAL A 173 -12.23 -14.32 -24.77
CA VAL A 173 -13.06 -15.13 -23.87
C VAL A 173 -12.16 -16.09 -23.09
N ILE A 174 -12.42 -16.27 -21.80
CA ILE A 174 -11.58 -17.04 -20.88
C ILE A 174 -12.31 -18.28 -20.36
N GLY A 175 -11.71 -19.44 -20.59
CA GLY A 175 -12.13 -20.70 -19.99
C GLY A 175 -11.47 -20.94 -18.65
N TYR A 176 -12.24 -21.01 -17.58
CA TYR A 176 -11.75 -21.24 -16.22
C TYR A 176 -12.46 -22.40 -15.51
N LEU A 177 -11.77 -23.07 -14.59
CA LEU A 177 -12.38 -24.07 -13.72
C LEU A 177 -13.09 -23.40 -12.53
N ASP A 178 -14.42 -23.42 -12.51
CA ASP A 178 -15.19 -23.15 -11.30
C ASP A 178 -15.14 -24.33 -10.31
N ARG A 179 -15.40 -24.04 -9.03
CA ARG A 179 -15.44 -25.02 -7.94
C ARG A 179 -16.65 -25.97 -7.99
N PHE A 180 -17.74 -25.57 -8.64
CA PHE A 180 -19.03 -26.26 -8.59
C PHE A 180 -19.60 -26.57 -9.99
N THR A 181 -19.38 -25.71 -11.00
CA THR A 181 -20.00 -25.83 -12.33
C THR A 181 -19.05 -26.28 -13.46
N GLY A 182 -17.84 -26.73 -13.13
CA GLY A 182 -16.89 -27.27 -14.12
C GLY A 182 -16.13 -26.18 -14.86
N VAL A 183 -15.95 -26.32 -16.18
CA VAL A 183 -15.35 -25.25 -17.00
C VAL A 183 -16.45 -24.25 -17.37
N GLN A 184 -16.17 -22.98 -17.14
CA GLN A 184 -17.05 -21.86 -17.49
C GLN A 184 -16.30 -20.91 -18.42
N GLU A 185 -17.03 -20.32 -19.36
CA GLU A 185 -16.52 -19.31 -20.31
C GLU A 185 -17.14 -17.95 -19.99
N ARG A 186 -16.33 -16.89 -20.04
CA ARG A 186 -16.72 -15.49 -19.77
C ARG A 186 -15.85 -14.53 -20.61
N PRO A 187 -16.34 -13.33 -20.97
CA PRO A 187 -15.52 -12.28 -21.58
C PRO A 187 -14.26 -11.96 -20.76
N PHE A 188 -13.22 -11.43 -21.40
CA PHE A 188 -12.04 -10.93 -20.70
C PHE A 188 -12.36 -9.70 -19.83
N ASP A 189 -13.27 -8.85 -20.30
CA ASP A 189 -13.72 -7.61 -19.66
C ASP A 189 -14.62 -7.84 -18.42
N ASP A 190 -15.15 -9.06 -18.24
CA ASP A 190 -15.92 -9.48 -17.05
C ASP A 190 -15.03 -9.63 -15.79
N PHE A 191 -13.73 -9.37 -15.89
CA PHE A 191 -12.73 -9.71 -14.86
C PHE A 191 -11.78 -8.57 -14.51
N THR A 192 -11.67 -8.30 -13.21
CA THR A 192 -10.65 -7.41 -12.63
C THR A 192 -9.31 -8.13 -12.51
N TRP A 193 -8.31 -7.69 -13.29
CA TRP A 193 -6.95 -8.27 -13.29
C TRP A 193 -5.96 -7.65 -12.28
N GLY A 194 -6.42 -6.68 -11.47
CA GLY A 194 -5.64 -6.00 -10.43
C GLY A 194 -5.38 -6.84 -9.17
N ASP A 195 -4.94 -6.19 -8.09
CA ASP A 195 -4.83 -6.87 -6.79
C ASP A 195 -6.22 -7.15 -6.20
N LEU A 196 -6.30 -8.10 -5.26
CA LEU A 196 -7.51 -8.43 -4.50
C LEU A 196 -7.95 -7.29 -3.55
N SER A 197 -7.35 -6.11 -3.65
CA SER A 197 -7.76 -4.86 -2.99
C SER A 197 -8.70 -3.99 -3.82
N ASP A 198 -8.79 -4.24 -5.14
CA ASP A 198 -9.41 -3.33 -6.13
C ASP A 198 -10.73 -3.87 -6.70
N ALA A 199 -11.03 -5.16 -6.49
CA ALA A 199 -12.26 -5.81 -6.94
C ALA A 199 -13.49 -5.44 -6.08
N GLU A 200 -14.62 -5.19 -6.74
CA GLU A 200 -15.96 -5.10 -6.17
C GLU A 200 -16.46 -6.50 -5.73
N ILE A 201 -17.63 -6.57 -5.06
CA ILE A 201 -18.09 -7.84 -4.44
C ILE A 201 -18.81 -8.79 -5.42
N ASP A 202 -19.26 -8.29 -6.57
CA ASP A 202 -19.83 -9.13 -7.65
C ASP A 202 -18.78 -9.57 -8.68
N ASP A 203 -17.55 -9.05 -8.60
CA ASP A 203 -16.46 -9.43 -9.49
C ASP A 203 -16.03 -10.89 -9.23
N LEU A 204 -16.12 -11.72 -10.27
CA LEU A 204 -15.64 -13.11 -10.21
C LEU A 204 -14.11 -13.15 -10.25
N ALA A 205 -13.46 -12.78 -9.14
CA ALA A 205 -12.02 -12.84 -8.92
C ALA A 205 -11.49 -14.29 -8.94
N ILE A 206 -11.42 -14.89 -10.13
CA ILE A 206 -10.93 -16.25 -10.36
C ILE A 206 -9.43 -16.30 -10.04
N PRO A 207 -8.99 -17.19 -9.15
CA PRO A 207 -7.56 -17.38 -8.93
C PRO A 207 -6.89 -17.87 -10.23
N GLN A 208 -5.92 -17.09 -10.74
CA GLN A 208 -5.22 -17.30 -12.03
C GLN A 208 -4.80 -18.76 -12.30
N HIS A 209 -4.49 -19.54 -11.25
CA HIS A 209 -4.16 -20.96 -11.37
C HIS A 209 -5.30 -21.85 -11.92
N ARG A 210 -6.55 -21.36 -11.96
CA ARG A 210 -7.74 -22.07 -12.47
C ARG A 210 -8.08 -21.77 -13.94
N ILE A 211 -7.46 -20.76 -14.54
CA ILE A 211 -7.58 -20.50 -15.98
C ILE A 211 -7.01 -21.71 -16.73
N GLN A 212 -7.71 -22.13 -17.79
CA GLN A 212 -7.35 -23.26 -18.65
C GLN A 212 -7.00 -22.80 -20.06
N TYR A 213 -7.79 -21.91 -20.65
CA TYR A 213 -7.53 -21.37 -22.00
C TYR A 213 -8.03 -19.94 -22.17
N PHE A 214 -7.50 -19.28 -23.19
CA PHE A 214 -8.00 -18.02 -23.76
C PHE A 214 -8.42 -18.30 -25.21
N LYS A 215 -9.59 -17.79 -25.60
CA LYS A 215 -10.07 -17.71 -26.99
C LYS A 215 -10.01 -16.27 -27.49
N TYR A 216 -9.90 -16.11 -28.80
CA TYR A 216 -10.13 -14.86 -29.53
C TYR A 216 -11.25 -15.12 -30.54
N HIS A 217 -12.38 -14.44 -30.39
CA HIS A 217 -13.68 -14.87 -30.93
C HIS A 217 -13.97 -16.35 -30.61
N ASP A 218 -13.70 -17.28 -31.54
CA ASP A 218 -13.90 -18.73 -31.37
C ASP A 218 -12.60 -19.56 -31.37
N GLU A 219 -11.48 -19.05 -31.91
CA GLU A 219 -10.20 -19.79 -31.92
C GLU A 219 -9.52 -19.77 -30.54
N LYS A 220 -9.06 -20.92 -30.04
CA LYS A 220 -8.19 -20.99 -28.86
C LYS A 220 -6.80 -20.43 -29.19
N VAL A 221 -6.46 -19.28 -28.62
CA VAL A 221 -5.13 -18.65 -28.78
C VAL A 221 -4.10 -19.12 -27.75
N TRP A 222 -4.55 -19.64 -26.60
CA TRP A 222 -3.68 -20.23 -25.58
C TRP A 222 -4.44 -21.31 -24.80
N ASP A 223 -3.87 -22.52 -24.65
CA ASP A 223 -4.46 -23.62 -23.87
C ASP A 223 -3.39 -24.37 -23.06
N LYS A 224 -3.62 -24.43 -21.75
CA LYS A 224 -2.74 -25.01 -20.73
C LYS A 224 -2.69 -26.54 -20.73
N ASN A 225 -3.76 -27.20 -21.18
CA ASN A 225 -3.92 -28.65 -21.19
C ASN A 225 -3.39 -29.23 -22.51
N GLU A 226 -3.82 -28.65 -23.64
CA GLU A 226 -3.39 -28.99 -24.99
C GLU A 226 -1.95 -28.52 -25.27
N ARG A 227 -1.46 -27.56 -24.46
CA ARG A 227 -0.16 -26.90 -24.58
C ARG A 227 -0.01 -26.16 -25.91
N LEU A 228 -0.92 -25.22 -26.12
CA LEU A 228 -0.97 -24.28 -27.24
C LEU A 228 -0.66 -22.87 -26.71
N ASP A 229 0.20 -22.12 -27.42
CA ASP A 229 0.56 -20.73 -27.13
C ASP A 229 0.76 -19.99 -28.46
N ASN A 230 -0.35 -19.66 -29.13
CA ASN A 230 -0.36 -18.82 -30.33
C ASN A 230 -0.28 -17.32 -29.97
N VAL A 231 -0.33 -16.96 -28.69
CA VAL A 231 -0.12 -15.57 -28.23
C VAL A 231 1.35 -15.17 -28.37
N PHE A 232 2.28 -16.05 -27.99
CA PHE A 232 3.72 -15.79 -28.01
C PHE A 232 4.56 -16.76 -28.86
N GLY A 233 3.96 -17.82 -29.43
CA GLY A 233 4.68 -18.87 -30.17
C GLY A 233 5.56 -19.79 -29.31
N SER A 234 5.57 -19.62 -27.98
CA SER A 234 6.51 -20.30 -27.06
C SER A 234 6.42 -21.83 -27.06
N THR A 235 5.34 -22.38 -27.62
CA THR A 235 5.12 -23.81 -27.80
C THR A 235 5.90 -24.43 -28.96
N GLY A 236 6.53 -23.62 -29.82
CA GLY A 236 7.13 -24.06 -31.07
C GLY A 236 6.14 -24.08 -32.24
N SER A 237 4.98 -23.46 -32.07
CA SER A 237 4.16 -22.95 -33.16
C SER A 237 4.77 -21.63 -33.65
N ASP A 238 4.96 -21.53 -34.96
CA ASP A 238 5.42 -20.33 -35.68
C ASP A 238 4.29 -19.31 -35.93
N VAL A 239 3.10 -19.58 -35.38
CA VAL A 239 1.90 -18.72 -35.43
C VAL A 239 1.88 -17.82 -34.19
N THR A 240 1.82 -16.51 -34.43
CA THR A 240 1.68 -15.46 -33.40
C THR A 240 0.25 -14.89 -33.36
N ILE A 241 -0.03 -14.03 -32.38
CA ILE A 241 -1.35 -13.39 -32.26
C ILE A 241 -1.67 -12.52 -33.48
N HIS A 242 -0.67 -11.92 -34.13
CA HIS A 242 -0.84 -11.12 -35.33
C HIS A 242 -1.23 -11.98 -36.54
N ASP A 243 -0.80 -13.25 -36.61
CA ASP A 243 -1.21 -14.19 -37.66
C ASP A 243 -2.67 -14.63 -37.49
N VAL A 244 -3.13 -14.77 -36.24
CA VAL A 244 -4.55 -15.03 -35.90
C VAL A 244 -5.40 -13.81 -36.27
N LEU A 245 -4.97 -12.59 -35.90
CA LEU A 245 -5.64 -11.34 -36.28
C LEU A 245 -5.73 -11.18 -37.80
N GLN A 246 -4.69 -11.52 -38.56
CA GLN A 246 -4.69 -11.42 -40.02
C GLN A 246 -5.64 -12.44 -40.68
N ARG A 247 -5.81 -13.63 -40.11
CA ARG A 247 -6.83 -14.60 -40.59
C ARG A 247 -8.23 -14.06 -40.36
N TYR A 248 -8.55 -13.65 -39.13
CA TYR A 248 -9.86 -13.09 -38.80
C TYR A 248 -10.21 -11.85 -39.63
N LYS A 249 -9.28 -10.90 -39.83
CA LYS A 249 -9.50 -9.74 -40.72
C LYS A 249 -9.80 -10.16 -42.16
N LYS A 250 -9.07 -11.16 -42.68
CA LYS A 250 -9.26 -11.67 -44.05
C LYS A 250 -10.55 -12.47 -44.22
N GLU A 251 -11.00 -13.14 -43.17
CA GLU A 251 -12.29 -13.86 -43.16
C GLU A 251 -13.45 -12.86 -43.10
N ASP A 252 -13.36 -11.81 -42.29
CA ASP A 252 -14.33 -10.71 -42.20
C ASP A 252 -14.39 -9.88 -43.52
N GLU A 253 -13.25 -9.62 -44.16
CA GLU A 253 -13.19 -9.09 -45.53
C GLU A 253 -13.85 -10.04 -46.55
N SER A 254 -13.74 -11.36 -46.38
CA SER A 254 -14.38 -12.31 -47.31
C SER A 254 -15.91 -12.40 -47.12
N LEU A 255 -16.40 -12.27 -45.89
CA LEU A 255 -17.83 -12.23 -45.57
C LEU A 255 -18.46 -10.92 -46.05
N THR A 256 -17.83 -9.78 -45.75
CA THR A 256 -18.32 -8.46 -46.20
C THR A 256 -18.21 -8.23 -47.71
N VAL A 257 -17.43 -9.03 -48.44
CA VAL A 257 -17.48 -9.11 -49.91
C VAL A 257 -18.69 -9.94 -50.38
N GLN A 258 -18.99 -11.08 -49.74
CA GLN A 258 -20.17 -11.89 -50.08
C GLN A 258 -21.49 -11.16 -49.79
N GLU A 259 -21.62 -10.50 -48.63
CA GLU A 259 -22.82 -9.71 -48.30
C GLU A 259 -23.03 -8.49 -49.22
N LYS A 260 -21.97 -7.99 -49.87
CA LYS A 260 -22.06 -6.89 -50.86
C LYS A 260 -22.51 -7.34 -52.25
N GLU A 261 -22.42 -8.62 -52.61
CA GLU A 261 -22.93 -9.11 -53.90
C GLU A 261 -24.45 -9.38 -53.88
N GLU A 262 -25.08 -9.62 -52.72
CA GLU A 262 -26.54 -9.79 -52.59
C GLU A 262 -27.28 -8.55 -52.05
N GLY A 263 -26.57 -7.47 -51.68
CA GLY A 263 -27.05 -6.51 -50.67
C GLY A 263 -27.49 -5.09 -51.09
N VAL A 264 -27.53 -4.70 -52.38
CA VAL A 264 -27.90 -3.30 -52.76
C VAL A 264 -28.84 -3.18 -53.97
N GLN A 265 -30.03 -2.60 -53.74
CA GLN A 265 -30.79 -1.81 -54.72
C GLN A 265 -31.43 -0.58 -54.06
N ALA A 266 -31.02 0.63 -54.50
CA ALA A 266 -31.68 1.94 -54.31
C ALA A 266 -31.78 2.48 -52.85
N VAL A 267 -31.75 3.78 -52.52
CA VAL A 267 -31.68 5.10 -53.22
C VAL A 267 -30.75 5.98 -52.33
N GLU A 268 -29.75 6.76 -52.78
CA GLU A 268 -29.81 8.16 -53.30
C GLU A 268 -30.66 9.13 -52.43
N GLU A 269 -30.33 10.41 -52.12
CA GLU A 269 -29.19 11.34 -52.37
C GLU A 269 -28.80 12.00 -51.00
N GLY A 270 -27.70 12.72 -50.74
CA GLY A 270 -27.21 13.98 -51.34
C GLY A 270 -26.38 14.78 -50.28
N PRO A 271 -25.59 15.82 -50.62
CA PRO A 271 -24.19 15.90 -50.11
C PRO A 271 -23.68 17.27 -49.56
N GLN A 272 -22.34 17.36 -49.34
CA GLN A 272 -21.48 18.57 -49.13
C GLN A 272 -21.58 19.26 -47.73
N GLU A 273 -20.57 19.90 -47.12
CA GLU A 273 -19.17 20.35 -47.45
C GLU A 273 -18.37 20.57 -46.12
N ASP A 274 -17.03 20.78 -46.00
CA ASP A 274 -15.81 20.09 -46.51
C ASP A 274 -14.50 20.71 -45.88
N GLU A 275 -13.36 19.95 -45.84
CA GLU A 275 -11.92 20.38 -45.64
C GLU A 275 -11.44 21.07 -44.31
N GLU A 276 -10.16 21.14 -43.85
CA GLU A 276 -8.84 20.44 -43.99
C GLU A 276 -7.93 20.88 -42.76
N ASN A 277 -7.04 20.10 -42.10
CA ASN A 277 -5.71 19.46 -42.41
C ASN A 277 -4.45 20.24 -41.87
N SER A 278 -3.25 19.60 -41.88
CA SER A 278 -1.92 20.03 -41.32
C SER A 278 -1.77 19.87 -39.78
N SER A 279 -0.76 19.22 -39.15
CA SER A 279 0.67 18.96 -39.43
C SER A 279 1.60 20.19 -39.22
N ASP A 280 2.79 20.13 -38.62
CA ASP A 280 3.56 19.02 -37.99
C ASP A 280 3.81 19.32 -36.47
N ASP A 281 4.87 19.01 -35.68
CA ASP A 281 6.30 18.62 -35.81
C ASP A 281 6.67 17.48 -34.78
N ASP A 282 7.96 17.19 -34.57
CA ASP A 282 8.53 15.89 -34.09
C ASP A 282 9.56 15.94 -32.90
N ASP A 283 9.85 14.76 -32.33
CA ASP A 283 11.16 14.22 -31.82
C ASP A 283 11.69 14.37 -30.35
N VAL A 284 12.55 13.38 -30.02
CA VAL A 284 13.70 13.28 -29.06
C VAL A 284 13.57 12.44 -27.77
N VAL A 285 13.52 11.11 -27.98
CA VAL A 285 14.46 10.06 -27.44
C VAL A 285 14.60 9.77 -25.92
N ALA A 286 14.73 8.47 -25.60
CA ALA A 286 14.90 7.90 -24.26
C ALA A 286 16.33 7.46 -23.87
N THR A 287 16.57 7.22 -22.57
CA THR A 287 17.62 6.33 -22.00
C THR A 287 17.07 5.67 -20.72
N GLN A 288 17.12 4.34 -20.51
CA GLN A 288 18.28 3.48 -20.20
C GLN A 288 19.04 3.90 -18.92
N THR A 289 19.34 3.07 -17.91
CA THR A 289 19.04 1.66 -17.52
C THR A 289 19.11 1.60 -15.96
N VAL A 290 18.77 0.54 -15.21
CA VAL A 290 19.50 -0.75 -15.01
C VAL A 290 18.64 -1.68 -14.15
N THR A 291 18.63 -2.98 -14.44
CA THR A 291 18.04 -4.02 -13.59
C THR A 291 19.08 -4.69 -12.70
N THR A 292 18.67 -5.19 -11.52
CA THR A 292 19.31 -6.37 -10.91
C THR A 292 18.32 -7.11 -10.00
N PRO A 293 18.32 -8.46 -9.94
CA PRO A 293 17.25 -9.22 -9.29
C PRO A 293 17.67 -9.86 -7.95
N TRP A 294 16.75 -9.94 -6.98
CA TRP A 294 16.91 -10.87 -5.84
C TRP A 294 15.83 -11.95 -5.82
N LYS A 295 16.28 -13.21 -5.84
CA LYS A 295 15.44 -14.41 -5.75
C LYS A 295 14.83 -14.53 -4.36
N GLY A 296 13.50 -14.61 -4.26
CA GLY A 296 12.83 -14.92 -2.99
C GLY A 296 13.16 -16.32 -2.47
N GLN A 297 13.07 -16.53 -1.16
CA GLN A 297 12.99 -17.85 -0.54
C GLN A 297 11.80 -17.95 0.40
N ARG A 298 11.01 -19.00 0.21
CA ARG A 298 9.75 -19.28 0.89
C ARG A 298 9.92 -20.52 1.75
N LEU A 299 9.85 -20.37 3.06
CA LEU A 299 9.80 -21.48 4.01
C LEU A 299 8.92 -21.11 5.21
N GLN A 300 7.99 -21.92 5.73
CA GLN A 300 6.96 -22.83 5.17
C GLN A 300 6.44 -23.63 6.37
N LYS A 301 5.15 -23.47 6.74
CA LYS A 301 4.43 -24.24 7.80
C LYS A 301 4.99 -23.97 9.22
N LEU A 302 4.19 -23.96 10.28
CA LEU A 302 3.18 -24.97 10.65
C LEU A 302 1.80 -24.40 11.00
N LYS A 303 0.81 -25.30 11.02
CA LYS A 303 -0.48 -25.08 11.67
C LYS A 303 -0.41 -25.74 13.03
N ASP A 304 -0.82 -25.03 14.06
CA ASP A 304 -1.46 -25.64 15.23
C ASP A 304 -2.71 -24.84 15.59
N ALA A 305 -3.69 -25.51 16.17
CA ALA A 305 -4.98 -24.94 16.50
C ALA A 305 -5.25 -25.08 17.99
N ASN A 306 -5.89 -24.08 18.61
CA ASN A 306 -7.19 -24.20 19.31
C ASN A 306 -7.49 -22.93 20.16
N LYS A 307 -8.77 -22.79 20.51
CA LYS A 307 -9.40 -22.01 21.58
C LYS A 307 -9.94 -20.61 21.25
N ASN A 308 -11.09 -20.35 21.87
CA ASN A 308 -12.07 -19.33 21.52
C ASN A 308 -11.61 -17.91 21.88
N THR A 309 -11.80 -16.99 20.94
CA THR A 309 -12.15 -15.58 21.23
C THR A 309 -13.23 -15.16 20.22
N PRO A 310 -14.18 -14.28 20.60
CA PRO A 310 -15.19 -13.80 19.66
C PRO A 310 -14.52 -12.94 18.59
N ARG A 311 -14.46 -13.46 17.36
CA ARG A 311 -13.91 -12.70 16.23
C ARG A 311 -14.82 -11.51 15.93
N LYS A 312 -14.29 -10.30 16.12
CA LYS A 312 -14.83 -9.09 15.50
C LYS A 312 -15.06 -9.38 14.00
N SER A 313 -16.18 -8.93 13.46
CA SER A 313 -16.56 -9.14 12.06
C SER A 313 -15.43 -8.66 11.14
N LYS A 314 -15.17 -9.41 10.07
CA LYS A 314 -14.35 -8.89 8.97
C LYS A 314 -15.17 -7.81 8.29
N GLN A 315 -14.68 -6.57 8.35
CA GLN A 315 -15.20 -5.45 7.58
C GLN A 315 -15.18 -5.82 6.09
N THR A 316 -16.33 -5.72 5.43
CA THR A 316 -16.49 -6.04 4.00
C THR A 316 -16.07 -4.84 3.14
N SER A 317 -15.75 -5.06 1.86
CA SER A 317 -15.37 -3.97 0.94
C SER A 317 -16.50 -2.96 0.68
N PHE A 318 -17.76 -3.30 0.98
CA PHE A 318 -18.90 -2.37 0.93
C PHE A 318 -18.71 -1.09 1.78
N ASP A 319 -17.89 -1.13 2.84
CA ASP A 319 -17.68 -0.02 3.79
C ASP A 319 -16.59 0.99 3.35
N ARG A 320 -15.94 0.82 2.19
CA ARG A 320 -14.92 1.76 1.72
C ARG A 320 -15.55 2.95 0.99
N PRO A 321 -15.20 4.21 1.32
CA PRO A 321 -15.58 5.35 0.48
C PRO A 321 -14.90 5.26 -0.88
N ASN A 322 -15.60 5.75 -1.91
CA ASN A 322 -15.07 5.98 -3.25
C ASN A 322 -15.28 7.43 -3.73
N PHE A 323 -16.01 8.26 -2.96
CA PHE A 323 -16.17 9.69 -3.19
C PHE A 323 -15.88 10.50 -1.92
N PHE A 324 -15.59 11.78 -2.09
CA PHE A 324 -15.44 12.75 -1.01
C PHE A 324 -15.90 14.13 -1.43
N VAL A 325 -16.30 14.96 -0.46
CA VAL A 325 -16.57 16.39 -0.65
C VAL A 325 -15.43 17.18 -0.04
N ALA A 326 -14.86 18.12 -0.77
CA ALA A 326 -13.71 18.91 -0.32
C ALA A 326 -13.69 20.35 -0.83
N VAL A 327 -12.95 21.20 -0.13
CA VAL A 327 -12.47 22.51 -0.62
C VAL A 327 -11.09 22.30 -1.23
N ARG A 328 -10.87 22.76 -2.47
CA ARG A 328 -9.55 22.77 -3.12
C ARG A 328 -8.67 23.87 -2.51
N ILE A 329 -7.36 23.63 -2.41
CA ILE A 329 -6.40 24.70 -2.17
C ILE A 329 -6.03 25.36 -3.50
N THR A 330 -6.21 26.68 -3.57
CA THR A 330 -5.90 27.55 -4.71
C THR A 330 -4.98 28.71 -4.33
N ASP A 331 -4.88 29.06 -3.04
CA ASP A 331 -4.04 30.15 -2.54
C ASP A 331 -2.54 29.92 -2.86
N PRO A 332 -1.87 30.85 -3.56
CA PRO A 332 -0.50 30.65 -4.05
C PRO A 332 0.53 30.55 -2.92
N ASP A 333 0.30 31.17 -1.76
CA ASP A 333 1.22 31.09 -0.63
C ASP A 333 1.20 29.68 0.00
N ILE A 334 0.01 29.10 0.24
CA ILE A 334 -0.10 27.71 0.72
C ILE A 334 0.54 26.74 -0.28
N LEU A 335 0.29 26.91 -1.59
CA LEU A 335 0.87 26.05 -2.63
C LEU A 335 2.39 26.21 -2.74
N SER A 336 2.92 27.41 -2.49
CA SER A 336 4.36 27.69 -2.43
C SER A 336 5.04 27.02 -1.23
N VAL A 337 4.48 27.18 -0.02
CA VAL A 337 5.00 26.54 1.20
C VAL A 337 4.88 25.02 1.13
N ALA A 338 3.85 24.47 0.46
CA ALA A 338 3.75 23.03 0.20
C ALA A 338 4.85 22.51 -0.76
N LYS A 339 5.22 23.28 -1.81
CA LYS A 339 6.37 22.96 -2.68
C LYS A 339 7.69 23.01 -1.90
N GLU A 340 7.84 24.00 -1.03
CA GLU A 340 8.99 24.13 -0.12
C GLU A 340 9.10 22.94 0.85
N PHE A 341 7.97 22.48 1.40
CA PHE A 341 7.86 21.29 2.24
C PHE A 341 8.25 20.01 1.48
N GLN A 342 7.64 19.74 0.33
CA GLN A 342 7.97 18.57 -0.51
C GLN A 342 9.45 18.52 -0.85
N THR A 343 10.00 19.64 -1.33
CA THR A 343 11.43 19.76 -1.69
C THR A 343 12.34 19.47 -0.50
N CYS A 344 11.97 19.98 0.69
CA CYS A 344 12.75 19.74 1.92
C CYS A 344 12.65 18.29 2.43
N ILE A 345 11.50 17.64 2.29
CA ILE A 345 11.32 16.22 2.64
C ILE A 345 12.11 15.34 1.67
N PHE A 346 11.96 15.56 0.35
CA PHE A 346 12.68 14.80 -0.68
C PHE A 346 14.20 14.90 -0.51
N ALA A 347 14.73 16.12 -0.31
CA ALA A 347 16.17 16.33 -0.11
C ALA A 347 16.74 15.69 1.17
N ARG A 348 15.89 15.42 2.18
CA ARG A 348 16.27 14.75 3.43
C ARG A 348 16.04 13.24 3.39
N SER A 349 15.02 12.76 2.68
CA SER A 349 14.64 11.34 2.56
C SER A 349 13.87 11.09 1.25
N PRO A 350 14.57 10.81 0.13
CA PRO A 350 13.94 10.59 -1.18
C PRO A 350 12.95 9.41 -1.21
N VAL A 351 13.05 8.47 -0.26
CA VAL A 351 12.16 7.29 -0.21
C VAL A 351 10.72 7.68 0.20
N LEU A 352 10.52 8.86 0.80
CA LEU A 352 9.20 9.39 1.14
C LEU A 352 8.47 10.05 -0.05
N ASP A 353 9.10 10.17 -1.21
CA ASP A 353 8.52 10.82 -2.40
C ASP A 353 7.16 10.23 -2.80
N ALA A 354 7.08 8.89 -2.88
CA ALA A 354 5.85 8.15 -3.17
C ALA A 354 4.75 8.26 -2.09
N ALA A 355 5.01 8.97 -0.98
CA ALA A 355 4.03 9.29 0.05
C ALA A 355 3.64 10.78 0.09
N LEU A 356 4.31 11.67 -0.66
CA LEU A 356 3.96 13.09 -0.73
C LEU A 356 2.65 13.27 -1.49
N ALA A 357 1.77 14.14 -0.98
CA ALA A 357 0.55 14.53 -1.69
C ALA A 357 0.92 15.56 -2.79
N PRO A 358 0.56 15.34 -4.08
CA PRO A 358 0.81 16.31 -5.14
C PRO A 358 0.18 17.67 -4.84
N VAL A 359 0.87 18.76 -5.20
CA VAL A 359 0.46 20.14 -4.83
C VAL A 359 -0.87 20.51 -5.50
N GLU A 360 -1.04 20.01 -6.71
CA GLU A 360 -2.20 20.15 -7.57
C GLU A 360 -3.44 19.43 -7.00
N LYS A 361 -3.23 18.50 -6.05
CA LYS A 361 -4.27 17.70 -5.37
C LYS A 361 -4.54 18.16 -3.94
N LEU A 362 -3.94 19.25 -3.47
CA LEU A 362 -4.14 19.74 -2.12
C LEU A 362 -5.59 20.19 -1.88
N HIS A 363 -6.17 19.70 -0.78
CA HIS A 363 -7.58 19.93 -0.41
C HIS A 363 -7.80 19.73 1.09
N VAL A 364 -8.92 20.28 1.59
CA VAL A 364 -9.50 19.92 2.90
C VAL A 364 -10.81 19.18 2.68
N THR A 365 -10.86 17.92 3.10
CA THR A 365 -12.07 17.07 3.03
C THR A 365 -13.07 17.48 4.11
N LEU A 366 -14.35 17.64 3.72
CA LEU A 366 -15.49 17.85 4.61
C LEU A 366 -16.10 16.50 5.05
N CYS A 367 -16.28 15.58 4.12
CA CYS A 367 -16.82 14.24 4.39
C CYS A 367 -16.44 13.25 3.27
N THR A 368 -16.39 11.96 3.61
CA THR A 368 -16.28 10.86 2.62
C THR A 368 -17.58 10.08 2.55
N LEU A 369 -17.85 9.48 1.39
CA LEU A 369 -19.06 8.70 1.13
C LEU A 369 -18.78 7.60 0.09
N ARG A 370 -19.67 6.62 0.03
CA ARG A 370 -19.72 5.63 -1.06
C ARG A 370 -20.95 5.90 -1.94
N LEU A 371 -20.73 5.97 -3.25
CA LEU A 371 -21.75 6.07 -4.28
C LEU A 371 -21.52 4.90 -5.24
N GLY A 372 -22.50 4.00 -5.38
CA GLY A 372 -22.43 2.82 -6.25
C GLY A 372 -23.23 2.98 -7.54
N SER A 373 -24.05 4.03 -7.66
CA SER A 373 -24.99 4.22 -8.76
C SER A 373 -25.11 5.68 -9.22
N GLN A 374 -25.49 5.85 -10.49
CA GLN A 374 -25.73 7.17 -11.08
C GLN A 374 -26.88 7.92 -10.36
N THR A 375 -27.88 7.21 -9.84
CA THR A 375 -29.00 7.77 -9.07
C THR A 375 -28.56 8.36 -7.73
N GLU A 376 -27.64 7.69 -7.01
CA GLU A 376 -27.01 8.23 -5.79
C GLU A 376 -26.10 9.42 -6.11
N LEU A 377 -25.31 9.35 -7.20
CA LEU A 377 -24.47 10.47 -7.63
C LEU A 377 -25.30 11.71 -7.95
N ASP A 378 -26.43 11.56 -8.66
CA ASP A 378 -27.34 12.67 -8.92
C ASP A 378 -28.10 13.14 -7.67
N ALA A 379 -28.28 12.28 -6.66
CA ALA A 379 -28.79 12.71 -5.36
C ALA A 379 -27.76 13.56 -4.61
N ALA A 380 -26.49 13.18 -4.57
CA ALA A 380 -25.41 13.99 -4.01
C ALA A 380 -25.28 15.35 -4.73
N ARG A 381 -25.37 15.36 -6.06
CA ARG A 381 -25.41 16.58 -6.90
C ARG A 381 -26.59 17.50 -6.59
N ARG A 382 -27.77 16.95 -6.31
CA ARG A 382 -28.95 17.71 -5.88
C ARG A 382 -28.73 18.31 -4.49
N VAL A 383 -28.32 17.50 -3.51
CA VAL A 383 -28.05 17.94 -2.13
C VAL A 383 -27.06 19.11 -2.08
N LEU A 384 -25.92 19.02 -2.77
CA LEU A 384 -24.92 20.09 -2.77
C LEU A 384 -25.44 21.38 -3.44
N ARG A 385 -26.26 21.26 -4.48
CA ARG A 385 -26.89 22.40 -5.17
C ARG A 385 -27.95 23.10 -4.31
N ASP A 386 -28.76 22.32 -3.59
CA ASP A 386 -29.77 22.86 -2.68
C ASP A 386 -29.10 23.52 -1.46
N LEU A 387 -28.00 22.93 -0.97
CA LEU A 387 -27.18 23.51 0.09
C LEU A 387 -26.68 24.92 -0.25
N LYS A 388 -26.30 25.25 -1.51
CA LYS A 388 -25.91 26.63 -1.90
C LYS A 388 -26.95 27.67 -1.45
N ARG A 389 -28.23 27.39 -1.68
CA ARG A 389 -29.35 28.31 -1.37
C ARG A 389 -29.56 28.50 0.13
N GLU A 390 -29.15 27.52 0.94
CA GLU A 390 -29.22 27.57 2.40
C GLU A 390 -27.95 28.20 2.99
N THR A 391 -26.76 27.82 2.51
CA THR A 391 -25.46 28.28 3.03
C THR A 391 -25.24 29.77 2.81
N ALA A 392 -25.73 30.34 1.71
CA ALA A 392 -25.68 31.78 1.43
C ALA A 392 -26.35 32.66 2.50
N ARG A 393 -27.15 32.07 3.41
CA ARG A 393 -27.79 32.76 4.54
C ARG A 393 -27.20 32.40 5.91
N LEU A 394 -26.27 31.45 5.97
CA LEU A 394 -25.78 30.82 7.20
C LEU A 394 -24.25 30.91 7.37
N LEU A 395 -23.51 31.09 6.29
CA LEU A 395 -22.05 31.31 6.33
C LEU A 395 -21.73 32.80 6.54
N PRO A 396 -20.59 33.13 7.18
CA PRO A 396 -20.08 34.50 7.15
C PRO A 396 -19.73 34.90 5.70
N PRO A 397 -19.78 36.20 5.34
CA PRO A 397 -19.56 36.68 3.98
C PRO A 397 -18.13 36.41 3.45
N THR A 398 -17.20 36.10 4.33
CA THR A 398 -15.86 35.60 4.00
C THR A 398 -15.53 34.42 4.93
N LEU A 399 -15.66 33.19 4.45
CA LEU A 399 -15.24 31.99 5.18
C LEU A 399 -13.80 31.65 4.78
N VAL A 400 -12.86 31.73 5.72
CA VAL A 400 -11.42 31.57 5.46
C VAL A 400 -10.82 30.53 6.40
N LEU A 401 -9.94 29.68 5.87
CA LEU A 401 -9.13 28.71 6.59
C LEU A 401 -7.67 29.14 6.56
N LYS A 402 -7.09 29.49 7.70
CA LYS A 402 -5.66 29.79 7.83
C LYS A 402 -4.91 28.55 8.28
N PHE A 403 -3.76 28.27 7.68
CA PHE A 403 -2.97 27.07 7.97
C PHE A 403 -1.63 27.43 8.59
N ARG A 404 -1.30 26.80 9.72
CA ARG A 404 -0.09 27.07 10.49
C ARG A 404 0.42 25.83 11.20
N GLY A 405 1.69 25.54 11.01
CA GLY A 405 2.35 24.34 11.55
C GLY A 405 2.14 23.10 10.69
N VAL A 406 2.81 22.01 11.09
CA VAL A 406 2.62 20.67 10.55
C VAL A 406 2.43 19.71 11.73
N GLU A 407 1.33 19.00 11.71
CA GLU A 407 0.92 17.99 12.69
C GLU A 407 0.93 16.59 12.06
N THR A 408 0.69 15.54 12.87
CA THR A 408 0.66 14.17 12.37
C THR A 408 -0.39 13.26 13.00
N PHE A 409 -1.03 12.44 12.16
CA PHE A 409 -1.81 11.30 12.62
C PHE A 409 -0.90 10.07 12.65
N ASN A 410 -0.60 9.60 13.87
CA ASN A 410 0.15 8.36 14.13
C ASN A 410 1.51 8.27 13.40
N ASN A 411 2.20 9.41 13.25
CA ASN A 411 3.48 9.56 12.54
C ASN A 411 3.47 9.01 11.09
N ARG A 412 2.30 9.00 10.43
CA ARG A 412 2.12 8.42 9.08
C ARG A 412 1.47 9.37 8.09
N VAL A 413 0.50 10.15 8.54
CA VAL A 413 -0.03 11.28 7.76
C VAL A 413 0.58 12.55 8.35
N LEU A 414 1.23 13.37 7.52
CA LEU A 414 1.61 14.75 7.88
C LEU A 414 0.62 15.71 7.23
N PHE A 415 0.14 16.68 8.00
CA PHE A 415 -0.87 17.62 7.55
C PHE A 415 -0.70 18.99 8.20
N ALA A 416 -1.17 20.05 7.54
CA ALA A 416 -1.40 21.33 8.19
C ALA A 416 -2.85 21.37 8.71
N ALA A 417 -3.03 21.67 9.99
CA ALA A 417 -4.36 21.97 10.53
C ALA A 417 -4.78 23.40 10.15
N PRO A 418 -6.05 23.64 9.79
CA PRO A 418 -6.59 24.99 9.80
C PRO A 418 -6.85 25.46 11.24
N GLU A 419 -6.73 26.77 11.48
CA GLU A 419 -7.21 27.42 12.72
C GLU A 419 -8.68 27.04 13.02
N ASP A 420 -9.06 26.97 14.30
CA ASP A 420 -10.42 26.58 14.69
C ASP A 420 -11.48 27.53 14.13
N ASN A 421 -12.24 27.04 13.15
CA ASN A 421 -13.30 27.78 12.49
C ASN A 421 -14.66 27.07 12.71
N PRO A 422 -15.45 27.50 13.71
CA PRO A 422 -16.77 26.92 13.99
C PRO A 422 -17.74 26.98 12.81
N SER A 423 -17.67 28.01 11.96
CA SER A 423 -18.51 28.10 10.75
C SER A 423 -18.14 27.04 9.72
N PHE A 424 -16.85 26.70 9.56
CA PHE A 424 -16.43 25.60 8.68
C PHE A 424 -16.83 24.23 9.25
N ARG A 425 -16.71 24.01 10.57
CA ARG A 425 -17.21 22.77 11.21
C ARG A 425 -18.72 22.64 11.03
N ALA A 426 -19.47 23.72 11.20
CA ALA A 426 -20.92 23.75 10.98
C ALA A 426 -21.30 23.47 9.51
N LEU A 427 -20.51 23.96 8.55
CA LEU A 427 -20.66 23.64 7.12
C LEU A 427 -20.42 22.14 6.85
N ALA A 428 -19.29 21.59 7.32
CA ALA A 428 -18.98 20.17 7.16
C ALA A 428 -20.05 19.26 7.79
N ALA A 429 -20.52 19.59 9.00
CA ALA A 429 -21.61 18.87 9.66
C ALA A 429 -22.93 18.99 8.89
N ARG A 430 -23.27 20.17 8.35
CA ARG A 430 -24.48 20.39 7.55
C ARG A 430 -24.47 19.61 6.22
N VAL A 431 -23.34 19.61 5.53
CA VAL A 431 -23.10 18.80 4.31
C VAL A 431 -23.25 17.32 4.64
N THR A 432 -22.57 16.84 5.69
CA THR A 432 -22.61 15.44 6.15
C THR A 432 -24.03 15.01 6.53
N SER A 433 -24.77 15.85 7.25
CA SER A 433 -26.19 15.61 7.59
C SER A 433 -26.99 15.46 6.31
N ARG A 434 -26.99 16.45 5.41
CA ARG A 434 -27.93 16.47 4.27
C ARG A 434 -27.65 15.40 3.22
N LEU A 435 -26.40 14.92 3.11
CA LEU A 435 -26.08 13.74 2.31
C LEU A 435 -26.63 12.45 2.98
N ARG A 436 -26.49 12.31 4.30
CA ARG A 436 -27.07 11.20 5.09
C ARG A 436 -28.61 11.22 5.07
N ASP A 437 -29.22 12.39 5.19
CA ASP A 437 -30.68 12.61 5.15
C ASP A 437 -31.27 12.26 3.77
N ALA A 438 -30.47 12.38 2.71
CA ALA A 438 -30.79 11.91 1.36
C ALA A 438 -30.56 10.39 1.14
N GLY A 439 -30.23 9.64 2.19
CA GLY A 439 -30.04 8.19 2.16
C GLY A 439 -28.68 7.70 1.68
N LEU A 440 -27.69 8.60 1.51
CA LEU A 440 -26.38 8.24 0.98
C LEU A 440 -25.49 7.55 2.03
N ASN A 441 -24.69 6.58 1.59
CA ASN A 441 -23.77 5.84 2.45
C ASN A 441 -22.56 6.73 2.82
N MET A 442 -22.55 7.31 4.02
CA MET A 442 -21.46 8.14 4.53
C MET A 442 -20.22 7.34 4.99
N ALA A 443 -19.82 6.34 4.20
CA ALA A 443 -18.65 5.49 4.43
C ALA A 443 -17.38 6.31 4.69
N GLY A 444 -16.62 5.94 5.73
CA GLY A 444 -15.40 6.63 6.14
C GLY A 444 -15.58 8.00 6.82
N SER A 445 -16.79 8.58 6.83
CA SER A 445 -17.07 9.77 7.65
C SER A 445 -17.18 9.36 9.12
N HIS A 446 -16.43 10.04 9.97
CA HIS A 446 -16.43 9.87 11.42
C HIS A 446 -17.14 11.04 12.09
N ASP A 447 -17.76 10.80 13.24
CA ASP A 447 -18.47 11.85 14.00
C ASP A 447 -17.49 12.90 14.57
N ASP A 448 -16.27 12.49 14.93
CA ASP A 448 -15.16 13.34 15.35
C ASP A 448 -14.47 14.01 14.13
N TYR A 449 -15.16 14.95 13.48
CA TYR A 449 -14.63 15.64 12.30
C TYR A 449 -13.43 16.55 12.62
N THR A 450 -12.24 16.13 12.18
CA THR A 450 -10.99 16.89 12.25
C THR A 450 -10.60 17.40 10.85
N PRO A 451 -10.78 18.71 10.54
CA PRO A 451 -10.35 19.27 9.27
C PRO A 451 -8.83 19.30 9.17
N HIS A 452 -8.27 18.93 8.02
CA HIS A 452 -6.82 18.87 7.80
C HIS A 452 -6.47 18.98 6.32
N LEU A 453 -5.31 19.58 6.02
CA LEU A 453 -4.70 19.66 4.70
C LEU A 453 -3.54 18.65 4.62
N THR A 454 -3.75 17.52 3.95
CA THR A 454 -2.74 16.44 3.88
C THR A 454 -1.56 16.82 2.98
N LEU A 455 -0.34 16.73 3.51
CA LEU A 455 0.91 16.99 2.79
C LEU A 455 1.68 15.71 2.48
N LEU A 456 1.57 14.68 3.32
CA LEU A 456 2.20 13.36 3.16
C LEU A 456 1.29 12.29 3.76
N ASN A 457 1.11 11.14 3.10
CA ASN A 457 0.28 10.03 3.57
C ASN A 457 0.94 8.66 3.33
N LEU A 458 1.53 8.08 4.39
CA LEU A 458 2.03 6.72 4.38
C LEU A 458 0.90 5.69 4.53
N SER A 459 0.52 5.07 3.41
CA SER A 459 -0.40 3.94 3.40
C SER A 459 0.11 2.77 4.25
N ARG A 460 -0.82 1.91 4.72
CA ARG A 460 -0.48 0.76 5.59
C ARG A 460 0.34 -0.34 4.91
N SER A 461 0.43 -0.33 3.58
CA SER A 461 1.34 -1.16 2.79
C SER A 461 2.72 -0.49 2.72
N LEU A 462 2.78 0.73 2.18
CA LEU A 462 4.03 1.48 1.98
C LEU A 462 4.81 1.65 3.29
N CYS A 463 4.14 2.01 4.40
CA CYS A 463 4.78 2.09 5.71
C CYS A 463 5.45 0.77 6.15
N LYS A 464 4.86 -0.39 5.86
CA LYS A 464 5.47 -1.69 6.20
C LYS A 464 6.64 -2.02 5.31
N GLU A 465 6.54 -1.69 4.03
CA GLU A 465 7.60 -1.91 3.03
C GLU A 465 8.83 -1.06 3.37
N MET A 466 8.64 0.24 3.64
CA MET A 466 9.71 1.15 4.03
C MET A 466 10.38 0.77 5.36
N VAL A 467 9.62 0.25 6.34
CA VAL A 467 10.17 -0.30 7.58
C VAL A 467 10.92 -1.61 7.32
N ALA A 468 10.43 -2.47 6.41
CA ALA A 468 11.06 -3.75 6.08
C ALA A 468 12.38 -3.60 5.29
N CYS A 469 12.51 -2.56 4.46
CA CYS A 469 13.79 -2.21 3.80
C CYS A 469 14.70 -1.31 4.64
N GLY A 470 14.25 -0.88 5.84
CA GLY A 470 15.03 -0.03 6.75
C GLY A 470 15.07 1.46 6.38
N ALA A 471 14.28 1.90 5.41
CA ALA A 471 14.17 3.31 4.98
C ALA A 471 13.31 4.19 5.90
N LEU A 472 12.51 3.59 6.78
CA LEU A 472 11.66 4.29 7.74
C LEU A 472 11.76 3.64 9.14
N SER A 473 11.63 4.45 10.19
CA SER A 473 11.55 3.96 11.56
C SER A 473 10.26 3.17 11.79
N ALA A 474 10.28 2.22 12.74
CA ALA A 474 9.06 1.53 13.19
C ALA A 474 8.03 2.50 13.83
N GLU A 475 8.49 3.67 14.25
CA GLU A 475 7.70 4.76 14.86
C GLU A 475 7.13 5.73 13.81
N GLY A 476 7.41 5.55 12.52
CA GLY A 476 6.91 6.37 11.41
C GLY A 476 7.90 7.43 10.91
N VAL A 477 7.37 8.56 10.42
CA VAL A 477 8.15 9.69 9.91
C VAL A 477 8.78 10.47 11.07
N ASP A 478 10.09 10.60 11.03
CA ASP A 478 10.89 11.34 12.02
C ASP A 478 10.51 12.84 12.03
N PRO A 479 10.12 13.42 13.18
CA PRO A 479 9.89 14.86 13.34
C PRO A 479 11.04 15.76 12.86
N ALA A 480 12.30 15.30 12.90
CA ALA A 480 13.44 16.03 12.39
C ALA A 480 13.40 16.29 10.86
N LEU A 481 12.53 15.59 10.12
CA LEU A 481 12.31 15.81 8.69
C LEU A 481 11.44 17.04 8.41
N TYR A 482 10.53 17.40 9.31
CA TYR A 482 9.58 18.52 9.16
C TYR A 482 9.68 19.60 10.26
N ASP A 483 10.71 19.53 11.11
CA ASP A 483 11.09 20.51 12.15
C ASP A 483 10.87 21.98 11.75
N ARG A 484 11.35 22.37 10.57
CA ARG A 484 11.26 23.73 10.00
C ARG A 484 9.82 24.20 9.75
N PHE A 485 8.88 23.26 9.59
CA PHE A 485 7.49 23.54 9.23
C PHE A 485 6.54 23.45 10.44
N ALA A 486 7.00 22.92 11.59
CA ALA A 486 6.19 22.70 12.79
C ALA A 486 5.48 23.96 13.33
N ALA A 487 6.01 25.17 13.06
CA ALA A 487 5.38 26.45 13.38
C ALA A 487 5.32 27.43 12.19
N ARG A 488 5.54 26.95 10.95
CA ARG A 488 5.51 27.75 9.72
C ARG A 488 4.07 28.14 9.38
N GLU A 489 3.85 29.40 9.06
CA GLU A 489 2.59 29.86 8.45
C GLU A 489 2.60 29.48 6.97
N PHE A 490 1.53 28.83 6.50
CA PHE A 490 1.38 28.40 5.11
C PHE A 490 0.64 29.43 4.27
N GLY A 491 -0.40 30.05 4.83
CA GLY A 491 -1.25 31.02 4.12
C GLY A 491 -2.72 30.89 4.53
N ALA A 492 -3.64 31.39 3.70
CA ALA A 492 -5.07 31.43 4.02
C ALA A 492 -5.96 31.14 2.80
N GLN A 493 -6.72 30.05 2.85
CA GLN A 493 -7.64 29.64 1.78
C GLN A 493 -9.04 30.22 2.01
N ALA A 494 -9.58 30.92 1.01
CA ALA A 494 -11.00 31.25 0.96
C ALA A 494 -11.83 30.01 0.60
N VAL A 495 -12.93 29.78 1.32
CA VAL A 495 -13.84 28.63 1.14
C VAL A 495 -14.96 29.04 0.19
N GLU A 496 -14.61 29.10 -1.09
CA GLU A 496 -15.49 29.60 -2.16
C GLU A 496 -16.31 28.50 -2.82
N GLU A 497 -15.70 27.34 -3.13
CA GLU A 497 -16.36 26.19 -3.75
C GLU A 497 -16.27 24.91 -2.91
N LEU A 498 -17.28 24.04 -3.04
CA LEU A 498 -17.23 22.63 -2.66
C LEU A 498 -17.19 21.75 -3.92
N HIS A 499 -16.25 20.82 -3.98
CA HIS A 499 -16.15 19.83 -5.05
C HIS A 499 -16.57 18.44 -4.54
N LEU A 500 -17.35 17.71 -5.34
CA LEU A 500 -17.63 16.28 -5.16
C LEU A 500 -16.70 15.49 -6.09
N CYS A 501 -15.77 14.75 -5.51
CA CYS A 501 -14.68 14.09 -6.24
C CYS A 501 -14.71 12.56 -6.04
N PRO A 502 -14.68 11.74 -7.11
CA PRO A 502 -14.29 10.34 -6.99
C PRO A 502 -12.82 10.23 -6.56
N MET A 503 -12.50 9.17 -5.84
CA MET A 503 -11.12 8.84 -5.48
C MET A 503 -10.39 8.20 -6.68
N GLY A 504 -9.11 8.52 -6.86
CA GLY A 504 -8.28 8.03 -7.98
C GLY A 504 -8.27 8.94 -9.20
N SER A 505 -9.44 9.26 -9.77
CA SER A 505 -9.55 10.03 -11.03
C SER A 505 -8.95 11.44 -10.95
N THR A 506 -8.27 11.86 -12.01
CA THR A 506 -7.48 13.12 -12.08
C THR A 506 -7.88 13.94 -13.31
N ARG A 507 -7.79 15.28 -13.21
CA ARG A 507 -8.07 16.25 -14.30
C ARG A 507 -6.79 16.65 -15.03
N HIS A 508 -6.94 17.36 -16.16
CA HIS A 508 -5.83 17.99 -16.88
C HIS A 508 -5.01 18.96 -16.02
N ASP A 509 -5.64 19.64 -15.04
CA ASP A 509 -5.01 20.57 -14.10
C ASP A 509 -4.53 19.88 -12.80
N GLY A 510 -4.28 18.57 -12.84
CA GLY A 510 -3.69 17.78 -11.75
C GLY A 510 -4.60 17.51 -10.54
N PHE A 511 -5.64 18.32 -10.32
CA PHE A 511 -6.63 18.10 -9.26
C PHE A 511 -7.52 16.87 -9.53
N TYR A 512 -8.26 16.42 -8.52
CA TYR A 512 -9.22 15.32 -8.67
C TYR A 512 -10.33 15.65 -9.67
N GLN A 513 -10.85 14.63 -10.37
CA GLN A 513 -12.05 14.80 -11.20
C GLN A 513 -13.19 15.37 -10.36
N CYS A 514 -13.96 16.32 -10.90
CA CYS A 514 -15.08 16.94 -10.20
C CYS A 514 -16.38 16.40 -10.79
N ALA A 515 -17.06 15.50 -10.09
CA ALA A 515 -18.38 15.01 -10.50
C ALA A 515 -19.48 16.06 -10.25
N ALA A 516 -19.19 17.05 -9.39
CA ALA A 516 -19.79 18.38 -9.36
C ALA A 516 -18.85 19.38 -8.67
N SER A 517 -19.02 20.67 -8.97
CA SER A 517 -18.56 21.81 -8.15
C SER A 517 -19.77 22.67 -7.76
N VAL A 518 -19.73 23.29 -6.59
CA VAL A 518 -20.75 24.25 -6.14
C VAL A 518 -20.07 25.41 -5.40
N ALA A 519 -20.03 26.59 -6.01
CA ALA A 519 -19.73 27.84 -5.33
C ALA A 519 -20.76 28.13 -4.22
N LEU A 520 -20.28 28.42 -3.02
CA LEU A 520 -21.08 28.66 -1.81
C LEU A 520 -21.67 30.07 -1.74
N PHE A 521 -20.99 31.04 -2.36
CA PHE A 521 -21.43 32.42 -2.51
C PHE A 521 -22.05 32.64 -3.90
N GLU A 522 -22.79 33.74 -4.07
CA GLU A 522 -23.29 34.17 -5.39
C GLU A 522 -22.31 35.22 -5.96
N GLU A 523 -22.00 35.12 -7.25
CA GLU A 523 -21.30 36.20 -7.96
C GLU A 523 -22.24 37.41 -8.04
N ASN A 524 -21.71 38.61 -7.78
CA ASN A 524 -22.46 39.78 -7.33
C ASN A 524 -22.37 40.97 -8.29
#